data_AF-D2VWL9-F1
#
_entry.id   AF-D2VWL9-F1
#
_cell.length_a   1.000
_cell.length_b   1.000
_cell.length_c   1.000
_cell.angle_alpha   90.00
_cell.angle_beta   90.00
_cell.angle_gamma   90.00
#
_symmetry.space_group_name_H-M   'P 1'
#
loop_
_entity.id
_entity.type
_entity.pdbx_description
1 polymer ?
#
loop_
_entity_poly.entity_id
_entity_poly.type
_entity_poly.pdbx_seq_one_letter_code
_entity_poly.pdbx_strand_id
1 'polypeptide(L)'
;MGKIDILNVTASRKIGLIDSNRSLSEYFKDGANYLKQAGQYKRINDYENCYIYLQAYELLVCHRLPSEHAQFNDPNYAKEYEYNAQKLPTVQEEKRQILEEIFKKYPEERSSVNNVVNSGQLPPPSFKKVPPPLPQSLLQQQQTQKSSTPPPFIPKPQSSLPPPPVNNNVVNNYNYNNSNTVVSQQQPQQQSRSGSILSSFSNLSLGGSSSNSGNNSHSSSGSGRAPPPLPKKTYKEDTSDLTENEKKVYSGVGKVVHNDQVQEKVGQGVANFANNEKVQERVGSAVSNASNNREYQKSVGNMISKNTDNKLVSGFAQNEQVQQTVGTAISKTVGNKEFQQKAGTAIANAATNKEVQKKVASGFMTLAKGAVKGGKAASSLAVQGGKAYLENQKNQQNDHDSDDDMLQYQQ
;
A
#
# COMPACT_ATOMS: atom_id res chain seq x y z
N MET A 1 2.26 9.43 -24.42
CA MET A 1 2.29 10.16 -23.13
C MET A 1 3.26 9.38 -22.26
N GLY A 2 4.36 10.00 -21.85
CA GLY A 2 5.39 9.32 -21.08
C GLY A 2 4.85 8.87 -19.72
N LYS A 3 5.47 7.86 -19.12
CA LYS A 3 5.15 7.40 -17.76
C LYS A 3 5.19 8.56 -16.77
N ILE A 4 6.18 9.46 -16.87
CA ILE A 4 6.27 10.64 -15.99
C ILE A 4 5.08 11.58 -16.16
N ASP A 5 4.59 11.78 -17.38
CA ASP A 5 3.39 12.59 -17.64
C ASP A 5 2.16 11.99 -16.97
N ILE A 6 2.01 10.66 -17.03
CA ILE A 6 0.93 9.93 -16.37
C ILE A 6 1.02 10.13 -14.85
N LEU A 7 2.22 10.06 -14.26
CA LEU A 7 2.42 10.30 -12.84
C LEU A 7 2.09 11.75 -12.45
N ASN A 8 2.48 12.74 -13.27
CA ASN A 8 2.16 14.15 -13.04
C ASN A 8 0.65 14.44 -13.10
N VAL A 9 -0.05 13.87 -14.08
CA VAL A 9 -1.52 13.93 -14.15
C VAL A 9 -2.15 13.27 -12.92
N THR A 10 -1.61 12.12 -12.50
CA THR A 10 -2.11 11.41 -11.30
C THR A 10 -1.91 12.24 -10.03
N ALA A 11 -0.74 12.86 -9.85
CA ALA A 11 -0.45 13.77 -8.74
C ALA A 11 -1.39 14.98 -8.73
N SER A 12 -1.68 15.55 -9.90
CA SER A 12 -2.61 16.66 -10.02
C SER A 12 -4.04 16.28 -9.62
N ARG A 13 -4.47 15.05 -9.90
CA ARG A 13 -5.79 14.53 -9.49
C ARG A 13 -5.89 14.22 -8.00
N LYS A 14 -4.76 13.95 -7.33
CA LYS A 14 -4.75 13.75 -5.87
C LYS A 14 -5.13 15.02 -5.12
N ILE A 15 -4.85 16.18 -5.69
CA ILE A 15 -5.28 17.46 -5.13
C ILE A 15 -6.74 17.66 -5.52
N GLY A 16 -7.63 17.57 -4.54
CA GLY A 16 -9.04 17.93 -4.73
C GLY A 16 -9.20 19.40 -5.16
N LEU A 17 -10.39 19.77 -5.62
CA LEU A 17 -10.70 21.16 -5.94
C LEU A 17 -10.51 22.06 -4.70
N ILE A 18 -9.93 23.25 -4.90
CA ILE A 18 -9.77 24.22 -3.83
C ILE A 18 -11.13 24.89 -3.57
N ASP A 19 -11.66 24.67 -2.37
CA ASP A 19 -12.92 25.22 -1.87
C ASP A 19 -12.59 26.41 -0.97
N SER A 20 -13.16 27.57 -1.29
CA SER A 20 -12.96 28.81 -0.52
C SER A 20 -13.58 28.77 0.87
N ASN A 21 -14.50 27.84 1.14
CA ASN A 21 -15.10 27.65 2.46
C ASN A 21 -14.21 26.84 3.40
N ARG A 22 -13.24 26.11 2.86
CA ARG A 22 -12.30 25.31 3.61
C ARG A 22 -11.14 26.20 4.06
N SER A 23 -10.66 26.02 5.29
CA SER A 23 -9.53 26.84 5.78
C SER A 23 -8.20 26.41 5.18
N LEU A 24 -7.25 27.34 5.00
CA LEU A 24 -5.90 27.05 4.54
C LEU A 24 -5.18 26.01 5.40
N SER A 25 -5.38 26.07 6.73
CA SER A 25 -4.78 25.11 7.65
C SER A 25 -5.19 23.66 7.34
N GLU A 26 -6.42 23.44 6.85
CA GLU A 26 -6.84 22.10 6.43
C GLU A 26 -6.12 21.63 5.17
N TYR A 27 -5.86 22.51 4.21
CA TYR A 27 -5.02 22.16 3.06
C TYR A 27 -3.57 21.89 3.46
N PHE A 28 -3.01 22.63 4.41
CA PHE A 28 -1.67 22.33 4.93
C PHE A 28 -1.63 20.99 5.66
N LYS A 29 -2.70 20.59 6.37
CA LYS A 29 -2.84 19.24 6.93
C LYS A 29 -2.86 18.17 5.83
N ASP A 30 -3.55 18.40 4.72
CA ASP A 30 -3.51 17.50 3.57
C ASP A 30 -2.11 17.40 2.97
N GLY A 31 -1.40 18.53 2.84
CA GLY A 31 0.00 18.57 2.44
C GLY A 31 0.90 17.71 3.35
N ALA A 32 0.75 17.83 4.67
CA ALA A 32 1.47 17.00 5.63
C ALA A 32 1.13 15.50 5.48
N ASN A 33 -0.14 15.18 5.18
CA ASN A 33 -0.55 13.81 4.90
C ASN A 33 0.08 13.27 3.61
N TYR A 34 0.24 14.08 2.56
CA TYR A 34 0.96 13.68 1.34
C TYR A 34 2.42 13.33 1.64
N LEU A 35 3.14 14.16 2.42
CA LEU A 35 4.51 13.86 2.81
C LEU A 35 4.61 12.55 3.62
N LYS A 36 3.67 12.32 4.54
CA LYS A 36 3.60 11.08 5.32
C LYS A 36 3.39 9.86 4.43
N GLN A 37 2.48 9.95 3.45
CA GLN A 37 2.23 8.87 2.49
C GLN A 37 3.45 8.64 1.58
N ALA A 38 4.08 9.70 1.07
CA ALA A 38 5.31 9.59 0.30
C ALA A 38 6.40 8.81 1.05
N GLY A 39 6.59 9.09 2.35
CA GLY A 39 7.52 8.35 3.21
C GLY A 39 7.12 6.89 3.46
N GLN A 40 5.82 6.56 3.44
CA GLN A 40 5.36 5.16 3.47
C GLN A 40 5.70 4.42 2.17
N TYR A 41 5.38 5.02 1.02
CA TYR A 41 5.67 4.41 -0.30
C TYR A 41 7.17 4.24 -0.55
N LYS A 42 7.98 5.20 -0.10
CA LYS A 42 9.45 5.09 -0.15
C LYS A 42 9.97 3.86 0.60
N ARG A 43 9.42 3.56 1.78
CA ARG A 43 9.84 2.41 2.61
C ARG A 43 9.54 1.05 1.96
N ILE A 44 8.48 0.98 1.15
CA ILE A 44 8.13 -0.24 0.41
C ILE A 44 8.73 -0.26 -1.01
N ASN A 45 9.61 0.69 -1.35
CA ASN A 45 10.23 0.87 -2.67
C ASN A 45 9.21 1.06 -3.81
N ASP A 46 8.05 1.63 -3.51
CA ASP A 46 7.08 2.05 -4.52
C ASP A 46 7.35 3.51 -4.91
N TYR A 47 8.36 3.67 -5.76
CA TYR A 47 8.85 4.99 -6.16
C TYR A 47 7.84 5.79 -7.00
N GLU A 48 6.96 5.12 -7.74
CA GLU A 48 5.91 5.77 -8.54
C GLU A 48 4.89 6.48 -7.64
N ASN A 49 4.34 5.78 -6.64
CA ASN A 49 3.43 6.40 -5.69
C ASN A 49 4.14 7.41 -4.78
N CYS A 50 5.40 7.14 -4.39
CA CYS A 50 6.21 8.12 -3.66
C CYS A 50 6.31 9.44 -4.44
N TYR A 51 6.66 9.38 -5.73
CA TYR A 51 6.72 10.54 -6.61
C TYR A 51 5.38 11.27 -6.72
N ILE A 52 4.28 10.53 -6.91
CA ILE A 52 2.92 11.10 -7.01
C ILE A 52 2.61 11.99 -5.79
N TYR A 53 2.88 11.51 -4.57
CA TYR A 53 2.58 12.28 -3.36
C TYR A 53 3.53 13.45 -3.11
N LEU A 54 4.82 13.32 -3.47
CA LEU A 54 5.77 14.46 -3.41
C LEU A 54 5.37 15.56 -4.42
N GLN A 55 5.01 15.17 -5.64
CA GLN A 55 4.54 16.09 -6.66
C GLN A 55 3.20 16.73 -6.29
N ALA A 56 2.29 15.99 -5.65
CA ALA A 56 1.01 16.54 -5.17
C ALA A 56 1.22 17.58 -4.05
N TYR A 57 2.15 17.34 -3.13
CA TYR A 57 2.52 18.34 -2.12
C TYR A 57 3.06 19.63 -2.77
N GLU A 58 4.01 19.51 -3.70
CA GLU A 58 4.59 20.67 -4.37
C GLU A 58 3.54 21.44 -5.19
N LEU A 59 2.70 20.75 -5.95
CA LEU A 59 1.61 21.38 -6.71
C LEU A 59 0.61 22.10 -5.81
N LEU A 60 0.28 21.52 -4.65
CA LEU A 60 -0.62 22.13 -3.69
C LEU A 60 -0.04 23.46 -3.17
N VAL A 61 1.20 23.43 -2.67
CA VAL A 61 1.83 24.57 -1.99
C VAL A 61 2.29 25.65 -2.97
N CYS A 62 2.86 25.28 -4.12
CA CYS A 62 3.45 26.23 -5.08
C CYS A 62 2.46 26.81 -6.08
N HIS A 63 1.41 26.07 -6.42
CA HIS A 63 0.54 26.43 -7.56
C HIS A 63 -0.92 26.60 -7.14
N ARG A 64 -1.53 25.59 -6.51
CA ARG A 64 -2.97 25.59 -6.24
C ARG A 64 -3.37 26.60 -5.16
N LEU A 65 -2.78 26.53 -3.98
CA LEU A 65 -3.15 27.43 -2.88
C LEU A 65 -2.89 28.91 -3.21
N PRO A 66 -1.72 29.30 -3.76
CA PRO A 66 -1.48 30.69 -4.12
C PRO A 66 -2.40 31.24 -5.21
N SER A 67 -2.86 30.37 -6.14
CA SER A 67 -3.66 30.81 -7.29
C SER A 67 -5.17 30.79 -7.04
N GLU A 68 -5.66 29.84 -6.23
CA GLU A 68 -7.10 29.54 -6.15
C GLU A 68 -7.72 29.88 -4.78
N HIS A 69 -6.94 29.96 -3.70
CA HIS A 69 -7.49 30.12 -2.35
C HIS A 69 -7.63 31.60 -1.94
N ALA A 70 -8.86 32.07 -1.67
CA ALA A 70 -9.13 33.48 -1.34
C ALA A 70 -8.37 34.01 -0.12
N GLN A 71 -8.21 33.17 0.92
CA GLN A 71 -7.50 33.54 2.16
C GLN A 71 -5.97 33.47 2.07
N PHE A 72 -5.37 33.18 0.90
CA PHE A 72 -3.92 32.97 0.80
C PHE A 72 -3.09 34.16 1.30
N ASN A 73 -3.59 35.38 1.09
CA ASN A 73 -2.93 36.61 1.53
C ASN A 73 -3.27 37.02 2.98
N ASP A 74 -4.00 36.20 3.74
CA ASP A 74 -4.32 36.48 5.13
C ASP A 74 -3.06 36.31 6.01
N PRO A 75 -2.64 37.35 6.76
CA PRO A 75 -1.48 37.30 7.65
C PRO A 75 -1.51 36.14 8.67
N ASN A 76 -2.70 35.65 9.04
CA ASN A 76 -2.86 34.55 9.98
C ASN A 76 -2.21 33.25 9.48
N TYR A 77 -2.13 33.04 8.17
CA TYR A 77 -1.56 31.82 7.57
C TYR A 77 -0.16 32.01 7.00
N ALA A 78 0.39 33.24 7.03
CA ALA A 78 1.71 33.55 6.47
C ALA A 78 2.82 32.67 7.07
N LYS A 79 2.79 32.45 8.40
CA LYS A 79 3.77 31.60 9.10
C LYS A 79 3.68 30.13 8.69
N GLU A 80 2.47 29.60 8.52
CA GLU A 80 2.26 28.21 8.13
C GLU A 80 2.66 27.99 6.67
N TYR A 81 2.35 28.94 5.79
CA TYR A 81 2.84 28.93 4.41
C TYR A 81 4.36 29.00 4.34
N GLU A 82 5.00 29.93 5.06
CA GLU A 82 6.46 30.08 5.10
C GLU A 82 7.14 28.78 5.55
N TYR A 83 6.60 28.13 6.59
CA TYR A 83 7.09 26.82 7.04
C TYR A 83 7.02 25.74 5.94
N ASN A 84 5.90 25.68 5.20
CA ASN A 84 5.76 24.73 4.08
C ASN A 84 6.68 25.09 2.91
N ALA A 85 6.91 26.39 2.66
CA ALA A 85 7.82 26.87 1.64
C ALA A 85 9.29 26.54 1.98
N GLN A 86 9.69 26.67 3.24
CA GLN A 86 11.02 26.27 3.71
C GLN A 86 11.30 24.77 3.53
N LYS A 87 10.26 23.92 3.49
CA LYS A 87 10.39 22.48 3.22
C LYS A 87 10.52 22.12 1.74
N LEU A 88 10.10 22.99 0.83
CA LEU A 88 10.08 22.69 -0.60
C LEU A 88 11.44 22.27 -1.16
N PRO A 89 12.58 22.89 -0.82
CA PRO A 89 13.88 22.47 -1.33
C PRO A 89 14.21 21.02 -0.98
N THR A 90 13.91 20.59 0.25
CA THR A 90 14.12 19.20 0.68
C THR A 90 13.20 18.23 -0.07
N VAL A 91 11.93 18.61 -0.25
CA VAL A 91 10.96 17.80 -1.00
C VAL A 91 11.34 17.68 -2.47
N GLN A 92 11.81 18.76 -3.09
CA GLN A 92 12.26 18.77 -4.49
C GLN A 92 13.50 17.90 -4.69
N GLU A 93 14.46 17.96 -3.78
CA GLU A 93 15.65 17.11 -3.82
C GLU A 93 15.28 15.63 -3.65
N GLU A 94 14.39 15.31 -2.71
CA GLU A 94 13.89 13.95 -2.55
C GLU A 94 13.14 13.47 -3.80
N LYS A 95 12.28 14.32 -4.37
CA LYS A 95 11.57 14.04 -5.62
C LYS A 95 12.54 13.74 -6.77
N ARG A 96 13.65 14.49 -6.88
CA ARG A 96 14.70 14.27 -7.88
C ARG A 96 15.38 12.90 -7.71
N GLN A 97 15.67 12.50 -6.47
CA GLN A 97 16.24 11.18 -6.18
C GLN A 97 15.27 10.05 -6.55
N ILE A 98 13.98 10.21 -6.22
CA ILE A 98 12.94 9.24 -6.57
C ILE A 98 12.78 9.14 -8.08
N LEU A 99 12.86 10.25 -8.82
CA LEU A 99 12.84 10.24 -10.28
C LEU A 99 14.00 9.43 -10.88
N GLU A 100 15.22 9.56 -10.35
CA GLU A 100 16.36 8.75 -10.80
C GLU A 100 16.12 7.25 -10.57
N GLU A 101 15.49 6.86 -9.45
CA GLU A 101 15.09 5.45 -9.24
C GLU A 101 14.00 4.99 -10.23
N ILE A 102 13.05 5.87 -10.58
CA ILE A 102 12.06 5.58 -11.63
C ILE A 102 12.74 5.43 -12.99
N PHE A 103 13.71 6.27 -13.34
CA PHE A 103 14.44 6.17 -14.61
C PHE A 103 15.33 4.94 -14.69
N LYS A 104 15.84 4.41 -13.57
CA LYS A 104 16.50 3.10 -13.57
C LYS A 104 15.55 1.98 -14.00
N LYS A 105 14.25 2.10 -13.65
CA LYS A 105 13.21 1.14 -14.03
C LYS A 105 12.68 1.38 -15.45
N TYR A 106 12.67 2.63 -15.91
CA TYR A 106 12.16 3.09 -17.20
C TYR A 106 13.17 4.02 -17.90
N PRO A 107 14.29 3.50 -18.42
CA PRO A 107 15.36 4.33 -19.00
C PRO A 107 14.91 5.14 -20.23
N GLU A 108 13.96 4.63 -21.00
CA GLU A 108 13.37 5.29 -22.17
C GLU A 108 12.70 6.63 -21.85
N GLU A 109 12.21 6.79 -20.61
CA GLU A 109 11.52 8.00 -20.16
C GLU A 109 12.48 9.17 -19.89
N ARG A 110 13.78 8.91 -19.75
CA ARG A 110 14.78 9.95 -19.45
C ARG A 110 14.90 10.97 -20.60
N SER A 111 14.74 10.50 -21.83
CA SER A 111 14.77 11.34 -23.04
C SER A 111 13.54 12.26 -23.14
N SER A 112 12.40 11.80 -22.62
CA SER A 112 11.13 12.55 -22.63
C SER A 112 11.18 13.79 -21.74
N VAL A 113 11.80 13.69 -20.57
CA VAL A 113 11.82 14.76 -19.57
C VAL A 113 12.76 15.91 -19.95
N ASN A 114 13.91 15.62 -20.58
CA ASN A 114 14.86 16.66 -21.01
C ASN A 114 14.28 17.61 -22.08
N ASN A 115 13.33 17.14 -22.89
CA ASN A 115 12.66 17.99 -23.88
C ASN A 115 11.66 18.98 -23.27
N VAL A 116 11.13 18.70 -22.08
CA VAL A 116 10.15 19.57 -21.40
C VAL A 116 10.85 20.67 -20.60
N VAL A 117 11.98 20.38 -19.97
CA VAL A 117 12.74 21.40 -19.20
C VAL A 117 13.34 22.48 -20.12
N ASN A 118 13.74 22.10 -21.34
CA ASN A 118 14.28 23.05 -22.33
C ASN A 118 13.21 23.89 -23.05
N SER A 119 11.93 23.53 -22.98
CA SER A 119 10.84 24.34 -23.57
C SER A 119 10.24 25.36 -22.59
N GLY A 120 10.65 25.33 -21.32
CA GLY A 120 10.29 26.33 -20.30
C GLY A 120 11.20 27.57 -20.27
N GLN A 121 12.27 27.61 -21.07
CA GLN A 121 13.01 28.84 -21.31
C GLN A 121 12.18 29.67 -22.29
N LEU A 122 11.34 30.56 -21.73
CA LEU A 122 10.69 31.61 -22.51
C LEU A 122 11.71 32.19 -23.49
N PRO A 123 11.44 32.22 -24.80
CA PRO A 123 12.32 32.91 -25.73
C PRO A 123 12.55 34.32 -25.17
N PRO A 124 13.80 34.84 -25.21
CA PRO A 124 14.07 36.20 -24.76
C PRO A 124 13.02 37.11 -25.40
N PRO A 125 12.41 38.03 -24.64
CA PRO A 125 11.30 38.82 -25.13
C PRO A 125 11.70 39.43 -26.48
N SER A 126 11.14 38.88 -27.55
CA SER A 126 11.26 39.46 -28.87
C SER A 126 10.60 40.83 -28.74
N PHE A 127 11.43 41.87 -28.62
CA PHE A 127 10.99 43.24 -28.78
C PHE A 127 10.26 43.30 -30.11
N LYS A 128 8.92 43.26 -30.05
CA LYS A 128 8.07 43.53 -31.20
C LYS A 128 8.46 44.91 -31.67
N LYS A 129 9.11 44.98 -32.83
CA LYS A 129 9.13 46.20 -33.64
C LYS A 129 7.68 46.69 -33.70
N VAL A 130 7.50 47.91 -33.23
CA VAL A 130 6.24 48.65 -33.28
C VAL A 130 5.66 48.52 -34.69
N PRO A 131 4.41 48.07 -34.86
CA PRO A 131 3.78 48.04 -36.18
C PRO A 131 3.64 49.49 -36.69
N PRO A 132 3.90 49.76 -37.97
CA PRO A 132 3.59 51.06 -38.54
C PRO A 132 2.09 51.37 -38.41
N PRO A 133 1.70 52.63 -38.24
CA PRO A 133 0.30 53.02 -38.05
C PRO A 133 -0.54 52.63 -39.27
N LEU A 134 -1.75 52.11 -39.00
CA LEU A 134 -2.73 51.74 -40.02
C LEU A 134 -3.17 52.98 -40.82
N PRO A 135 -3.33 52.88 -42.16
CA PRO A 135 -3.90 53.95 -42.98
C PRO A 135 -5.34 54.26 -42.57
N GLN A 136 -5.69 55.55 -42.48
CA GLN A 136 -7.02 56.06 -42.10
C GLN A 136 -8.16 55.73 -43.10
N SER A 137 -7.89 55.01 -44.18
CA SER A 137 -8.87 54.74 -45.24
C SER A 137 -9.84 53.57 -44.98
N LEU A 138 -9.74 52.88 -43.84
CA LEU A 138 -10.57 51.69 -43.53
C LEU A 138 -11.69 51.92 -42.49
N LEU A 139 -11.91 53.15 -42.04
CA LEU A 139 -12.88 53.45 -40.97
C LEU A 139 -14.29 53.86 -41.44
N GLN A 140 -14.61 53.78 -42.74
CA GLN A 140 -15.83 54.39 -43.28
C GLN A 140 -16.86 53.42 -43.91
N GLN A 141 -16.86 52.13 -43.58
CA GLN A 141 -17.80 51.18 -44.21
C GLN A 141 -18.56 50.24 -43.25
N GLN A 142 -18.81 50.65 -42.00
CA GLN A 142 -19.74 49.96 -41.11
C GLN A 142 -20.77 50.92 -40.50
N GLN A 143 -21.59 51.53 -41.36
CA GLN A 143 -22.87 52.10 -40.95
C GLN A 143 -23.89 51.82 -42.04
N THR A 144 -24.51 50.63 -42.00
CA THR A 144 -25.90 50.35 -42.41
C THR A 144 -26.13 48.84 -42.37
N GLN A 145 -26.68 48.33 -41.28
CA GLN A 145 -27.74 47.32 -41.37
C GLN A 145 -28.51 47.23 -40.05
N LYS A 146 -29.76 47.69 -40.16
CA LYS A 146 -30.81 47.71 -39.16
C LYS A 146 -31.46 46.31 -39.06
N SER A 147 -31.84 45.98 -37.82
CA SER A 147 -33.06 45.27 -37.42
C SER A 147 -33.49 43.98 -38.12
N SER A 148 -33.33 42.85 -37.44
CA SER A 148 -34.33 41.79 -37.44
C SER A 148 -34.48 41.21 -36.03
N THR A 149 -35.70 41.32 -35.50
CA THR A 149 -36.15 40.71 -34.25
C THR A 149 -36.12 39.18 -34.32
N PRO A 150 -35.71 38.48 -33.25
CA PRO A 150 -35.79 37.02 -33.20
C PRO A 150 -37.24 36.55 -33.05
N PRO A 151 -37.62 35.40 -33.65
CA PRO A 151 -38.96 34.84 -33.52
C PRO A 151 -39.22 34.28 -32.11
N PRO A 152 -40.49 34.20 -31.67
CA PRO A 152 -40.85 33.68 -30.37
C PRO A 152 -40.62 32.17 -30.28
N PHE A 153 -40.05 31.74 -29.15
CA PHE A 153 -39.91 30.32 -28.79
C PHE A 153 -41.30 29.67 -28.65
N ILE A 154 -41.59 28.70 -29.51
CA ILE A 154 -42.73 27.79 -29.36
C ILE A 154 -42.26 26.62 -28.47
N PRO A 155 -42.80 26.43 -27.24
CA PRO A 155 -42.47 25.28 -26.43
C PRO A 155 -43.06 24.02 -27.06
N LYS A 156 -42.20 23.04 -27.38
CA LYS A 156 -42.63 21.69 -27.77
C LYS A 156 -43.26 20.99 -26.55
N PRO A 157 -44.41 20.31 -26.69
CA PRO A 157 -45.00 19.54 -25.60
C PRO A 157 -44.08 18.36 -25.22
N GLN A 158 -43.75 18.27 -23.93
CA GLN A 158 -43.08 17.13 -23.33
C GLN A 158 -43.95 15.88 -23.51
N SER A 159 -43.46 14.92 -24.27
CA SER A 159 -43.95 13.56 -24.27
C SER A 159 -43.68 12.95 -22.89
N SER A 160 -44.77 12.68 -22.18
CA SER A 160 -44.82 11.98 -20.90
C SER A 160 -44.14 10.60 -21.02
N LEU A 161 -43.10 10.38 -20.21
CA LEU A 161 -42.57 9.05 -19.95
C LEU A 161 -43.65 8.20 -19.24
N PRO A 162 -43.80 6.92 -19.58
CA PRO A 162 -44.71 6.02 -18.86
C PRO A 162 -44.21 5.81 -17.41
N PRO A 163 -45.13 5.67 -16.44
CA PRO A 163 -44.76 5.40 -15.06
C PRO A 163 -44.07 4.02 -14.94
N PRO A 164 -43.08 3.89 -14.04
CA PRO A 164 -42.47 2.59 -13.76
C PRO A 164 -43.50 1.64 -13.14
N PRO A 165 -43.37 0.31 -13.35
CA PRO A 165 -44.29 -0.68 -12.82
C PRO A 165 -44.27 -0.67 -11.29
N VAL A 166 -45.47 -0.57 -10.71
CA VAL A 166 -45.75 -0.70 -9.29
C VAL A 166 -45.42 -2.13 -8.84
N ASN A 167 -44.34 -2.30 -8.08
CA ASN A 167 -44.01 -3.57 -7.45
C ASN A 167 -44.84 -3.71 -6.17
N ASN A 168 -46.04 -4.28 -6.31
CA ASN A 168 -46.85 -4.74 -5.19
C ASN A 168 -46.26 -6.05 -4.68
N ASN A 169 -45.39 -5.97 -3.68
CA ASN A 169 -45.21 -7.04 -2.70
C ASN A 169 -44.55 -6.44 -1.45
N VAL A 170 -45.32 -6.33 -0.38
CA VAL A 170 -45.07 -6.95 0.94
C VAL A 170 -46.05 -6.31 1.92
N VAL A 171 -47.10 -7.08 2.24
CA VAL A 171 -47.96 -6.86 3.39
C VAL A 171 -47.29 -7.54 4.59
N ASN A 172 -46.93 -6.71 5.56
CA ASN A 172 -47.05 -6.82 7.02
C ASN A 172 -46.83 -8.15 7.78
N ASN A 173 -46.05 -7.96 8.86
CA ASN A 173 -46.31 -8.39 10.25
C ASN A 173 -46.02 -9.86 10.64
N TYR A 174 -45.56 -10.23 11.85
CA TYR A 174 -45.37 -9.55 13.14
C TYR A 174 -44.30 -10.31 13.97
N ASN A 175 -43.90 -9.67 15.08
CA ASN A 175 -43.62 -10.25 16.39
C ASN A 175 -42.18 -10.63 16.79
N TYR A 176 -41.57 -9.67 17.49
CA TYR A 176 -40.66 -9.92 18.61
C TYR A 176 -41.47 -10.46 19.79
N ASN A 177 -41.10 -11.63 20.32
CA ASN A 177 -41.35 -11.91 21.73
C ASN A 177 -40.24 -12.74 22.36
N ASN A 178 -39.91 -12.32 23.56
CA ASN A 178 -38.82 -12.74 24.43
C ASN A 178 -39.27 -13.98 25.23
N SER A 179 -38.42 -15.01 25.40
CA SER A 179 -38.49 -15.96 26.52
C SER A 179 -37.22 -16.82 26.60
N ASN A 180 -36.59 -16.80 27.78
CA ASN A 180 -35.66 -17.81 28.29
C ASN A 180 -36.34 -19.19 28.38
N THR A 181 -35.53 -20.26 28.38
CA THR A 181 -35.49 -21.37 29.38
C THR A 181 -35.08 -22.73 28.75
N VAL A 182 -33.93 -23.24 29.20
CA VAL A 182 -33.53 -24.65 29.52
C VAL A 182 -33.53 -25.76 28.45
N VAL A 183 -32.32 -26.33 28.29
CA VAL A 183 -31.92 -27.76 28.14
C VAL A 183 -33.00 -28.78 27.77
N SER A 184 -32.76 -29.52 26.67
CA SER A 184 -32.91 -30.98 26.58
C SER A 184 -32.18 -31.54 25.35
N GLN A 185 -31.41 -32.62 25.57
CA GLN A 185 -30.90 -33.53 24.55
C GLN A 185 -32.05 -34.16 23.75
N GLN A 186 -31.87 -34.35 22.44
CA GLN A 186 -32.20 -35.61 21.75
C GLN A 186 -31.74 -35.60 20.28
N GLN A 187 -30.94 -36.62 19.92
CA GLN A 187 -30.76 -37.13 18.56
C GLN A 187 -32.11 -37.60 17.98
N PRO A 188 -32.32 -37.58 16.64
CA PRO A 188 -32.10 -38.83 15.89
C PRO A 188 -31.67 -38.70 14.42
N GLN A 189 -30.99 -39.77 13.99
CA GLN A 189 -31.13 -40.52 12.73
C GLN A 189 -30.92 -39.86 11.36
N GLN A 190 -29.89 -40.42 10.72
CA GLN A 190 -29.71 -40.69 9.29
C GLN A 190 -31.00 -40.85 8.48
N GLN A 191 -31.08 -40.16 7.34
CA GLN A 191 -31.70 -40.76 6.16
C GLN A 191 -31.07 -40.24 4.86
N SER A 192 -30.51 -41.20 4.14
CA SER A 192 -29.87 -41.12 2.85
C SER A 192 -30.89 -40.79 1.76
N ARG A 193 -30.62 -39.78 0.92
CA ARG A 193 -31.16 -39.73 -0.44
C ARG A 193 -30.10 -39.30 -1.44
N SER A 194 -29.65 -40.31 -2.17
CA SER A 194 -28.87 -40.29 -3.39
C SER A 194 -29.64 -39.54 -4.48
N GLY A 195 -28.97 -38.59 -5.12
CA GLY A 195 -29.43 -37.89 -6.32
C GLY A 195 -28.23 -37.58 -7.21
N SER A 196 -27.80 -38.59 -7.95
CA SER A 196 -26.73 -38.55 -8.94
C SER A 196 -27.17 -37.75 -10.16
N ILE A 197 -26.47 -36.67 -10.48
CA ILE A 197 -26.44 -36.09 -11.83
C ILE A 197 -25.00 -36.12 -12.30
N LEU A 198 -24.76 -36.96 -13.31
CA LEU A 198 -23.54 -37.01 -14.11
C LEU A 198 -23.30 -35.65 -14.77
N SER A 199 -22.08 -35.12 -14.62
CA SER A 199 -21.46 -34.30 -15.66
C SER A 199 -20.00 -34.68 -15.80
N SER A 200 -19.79 -35.50 -16.81
CA SER A 200 -18.51 -35.93 -17.34
C SER A 200 -17.67 -34.73 -17.76
N PHE A 201 -16.44 -34.63 -17.23
CA PHE A 201 -15.36 -33.93 -17.90
C PHE A 201 -14.11 -34.80 -17.94
N SER A 202 -13.59 -34.90 -19.15
CA SER A 202 -12.59 -35.82 -19.63
C SER A 202 -11.23 -35.63 -18.97
N ASN A 203 -10.62 -36.76 -18.60
CA ASN A 203 -9.20 -36.91 -18.30
C ASN A 203 -8.36 -36.51 -19.53
N LEU A 204 -7.59 -35.44 -19.42
CA LEU A 204 -6.42 -35.19 -20.27
C LEU A 204 -5.19 -35.76 -19.54
N SER A 205 -4.87 -37.01 -19.90
CA SER A 205 -3.60 -37.67 -19.61
C SER A 205 -2.51 -37.01 -20.48
N LEU A 206 -1.68 -36.14 -19.89
CA LEU A 206 -0.38 -35.79 -20.48
C LEU A 206 0.68 -36.74 -19.96
N GLY A 207 1.33 -37.40 -20.93
CA GLY A 207 2.32 -38.44 -20.74
C GLY A 207 3.52 -38.02 -19.91
N GLY A 208 3.99 -38.98 -19.11
CA GLY A 208 5.29 -38.93 -18.47
C GLY A 208 6.41 -39.03 -19.50
N SER A 209 7.32 -38.07 -19.45
CA SER A 209 8.66 -38.20 -19.99
C SER A 209 9.62 -38.36 -18.81
N SER A 210 10.00 -39.61 -18.60
CA SER A 210 11.08 -40.03 -17.70
C SER A 210 12.43 -39.58 -18.29
N SER A 211 13.04 -38.54 -17.72
CA SER A 211 14.47 -38.25 -17.90
C SER A 211 15.26 -38.84 -16.73
N ASN A 212 15.83 -40.01 -17.02
CA ASN A 212 16.83 -40.68 -16.21
C ASN A 212 18.23 -40.13 -16.57
N SER A 213 19.15 -40.22 -15.61
CA SER A 213 20.61 -40.22 -15.76
C SER A 213 21.37 -38.89 -15.69
N GLY A 214 22.37 -38.85 -14.80
CA GLY A 214 23.49 -37.92 -14.89
C GLY A 214 24.10 -37.42 -13.58
N ASN A 215 24.23 -38.25 -12.54
CA ASN A 215 25.05 -37.92 -11.37
C ASN A 215 26.53 -37.90 -11.81
N ASN A 216 27.15 -36.73 -11.92
CA ASN A 216 28.57 -36.60 -12.17
C ASN A 216 29.19 -35.63 -11.15
N SER A 217 29.60 -36.20 -10.02
CA SER A 217 30.37 -35.55 -8.97
C SER A 217 31.82 -35.36 -9.43
N HIS A 218 32.15 -34.17 -9.93
CA HIS A 218 33.52 -33.70 -10.06
C HIS A 218 33.91 -32.91 -8.81
N SER A 219 34.68 -33.55 -7.94
CA SER A 219 35.37 -32.94 -6.81
C SER A 219 36.59 -32.16 -7.31
N SER A 220 36.45 -30.84 -7.50
CA SER A 220 37.60 -29.95 -7.66
C SER A 220 38.03 -29.43 -6.28
N SER A 221 39.15 -29.94 -5.80
CA SER A 221 39.86 -29.43 -4.62
C SER A 221 40.53 -28.09 -4.97
N GLY A 222 39.74 -27.02 -5.02
CA GLY A 222 40.22 -25.66 -5.07
C GLY A 222 40.42 -25.13 -3.65
N SER A 223 41.67 -24.92 -3.25
CA SER A 223 42.06 -24.20 -2.04
C SER A 223 41.57 -22.74 -2.10
N GLY A 224 40.31 -22.53 -1.75
CA GLY A 224 39.67 -21.23 -1.65
C GLY A 224 40.17 -20.50 -0.40
N ARG A 225 40.99 -19.47 -0.60
CA ARG A 225 41.22 -18.44 0.42
C ARG A 225 39.87 -17.94 0.93
N ALA A 226 39.66 -18.00 2.24
CA ALA A 226 38.50 -17.43 2.89
C ALA A 226 38.33 -15.96 2.43
N PRO A 227 37.15 -15.55 1.94
CA PRO A 227 36.92 -14.16 1.59
C PRO A 227 37.14 -13.29 2.83
N PRO A 228 37.77 -12.11 2.68
CA PRO A 228 38.01 -11.21 3.80
C PRO A 228 36.68 -10.86 4.48
N PRO A 229 36.65 -10.75 5.82
CA PRO A 229 35.44 -10.40 6.55
C PRO A 229 34.90 -9.07 6.02
N LEU A 230 33.63 -9.07 5.62
CA LEU A 230 32.93 -7.89 5.13
C LEU A 230 33.04 -6.74 6.16
N PRO A 231 33.34 -5.51 5.74
CA PRO A 231 33.47 -4.37 6.65
C PRO A 231 32.15 -4.16 7.39
N LYS A 232 32.22 -4.16 8.74
CA LYS A 232 31.08 -3.85 9.61
C LYS A 232 30.64 -2.41 9.34
N LYS A 233 29.56 -2.24 8.58
CA LYS A 233 28.88 -0.94 8.43
C LYS A 233 28.28 -0.58 9.78
N THR A 234 28.92 0.36 10.49
CA THR A 234 28.40 0.92 11.73
C THR A 234 27.27 1.87 11.38
N TYR A 235 26.02 1.45 11.58
CA TYR A 235 24.85 2.31 11.40
C TYR A 235 24.85 3.35 12.53
N LYS A 236 25.02 4.63 12.19
CA LYS A 236 24.82 5.74 13.14
C LYS A 236 23.32 5.97 13.28
N GLU A 237 22.72 5.45 14.34
CA GLU A 237 21.31 5.69 14.65
C GLU A 237 21.12 7.13 15.17
N ASP A 238 20.32 7.91 14.44
CA ASP A 238 19.96 9.27 14.85
C ASP A 238 18.96 9.21 16.02
N THR A 239 19.48 9.38 17.23
CA THR A 239 18.73 9.36 18.50
C THR A 239 18.58 10.75 19.12
N SER A 240 18.85 11.81 18.35
CA SER A 240 18.84 13.21 18.80
C SER A 240 17.55 13.61 19.53
N ASP A 241 16.40 13.14 19.05
CA ASP A 241 15.08 13.49 19.61
C ASP A 241 14.60 12.65 20.83
N LEU A 242 15.39 11.69 21.33
CA LEU A 242 14.95 10.79 22.41
C LEU A 242 15.47 11.28 23.77
N THR A 243 14.63 11.21 24.80
CA THR A 243 15.06 11.39 26.19
C THR A 243 16.03 10.29 26.61
N GLU A 244 16.77 10.51 27.69
CA GLU A 244 17.82 9.57 28.10
C GLU A 244 17.29 8.17 28.50
N ASN A 245 16.09 8.11 29.07
CA ASN A 245 15.41 6.85 29.37
C ASN A 245 14.95 6.14 28.08
N GLU A 246 14.41 6.89 27.11
CA GLU A 246 14.02 6.34 25.82
C GLU A 246 15.22 5.83 25.02
N LYS A 247 16.37 6.52 25.10
CA LYS A 247 17.64 6.06 24.51
C LYS A 247 18.09 4.73 25.09
N LYS A 248 17.98 4.51 26.40
CA LYS A 248 18.33 3.23 27.04
C LYS A 248 17.42 2.10 26.57
N VAL A 249 16.11 2.32 26.49
CA VAL A 249 15.14 1.33 25.99
C VAL A 249 15.37 1.05 24.51
N TYR A 250 15.52 2.09 23.69
CA TYR A 250 15.77 1.98 22.26
C TYR A 250 17.08 1.26 21.95
N SER A 251 18.16 1.57 22.69
CA SER A 251 19.45 0.88 22.58
C SER A 251 19.35 -0.58 23.02
N GLY A 252 18.60 -0.88 24.09
CA GLY A 252 18.35 -2.26 24.54
C GLY A 252 17.64 -3.10 23.47
N VAL A 253 16.55 -2.57 22.91
CA VAL A 253 15.83 -3.22 21.79
C VAL A 253 16.75 -3.32 20.57
N GLY A 254 17.51 -2.28 20.25
CA GLY A 254 18.45 -2.26 19.14
C GLY A 254 19.52 -3.34 19.25
N LYS A 255 20.06 -3.60 20.45
CA LYS A 255 21.04 -4.69 20.67
C LYS A 255 20.45 -6.07 20.40
N VAL A 256 19.20 -6.32 20.79
CA VAL A 256 18.53 -7.60 20.54
C VAL A 256 18.17 -7.74 19.07
N VAL A 257 17.60 -6.69 18.48
CA VAL A 257 17.14 -6.67 17.08
C VAL A 257 18.30 -6.77 16.10
N HIS A 258 19.45 -6.16 16.38
CA HIS A 258 20.66 -6.25 15.53
C HIS A 258 21.59 -7.41 15.89
N ASN A 259 21.22 -8.27 16.85
CA ASN A 259 22.01 -9.45 17.14
C ASN A 259 21.81 -10.47 16.01
N ASP A 260 22.88 -10.76 15.26
CA ASP A 260 22.86 -11.69 14.14
C ASP A 260 22.31 -13.08 14.53
N GLN A 261 22.62 -13.57 15.74
CA GLN A 261 22.10 -14.87 16.21
C GLN A 261 20.60 -14.82 16.48
N VAL A 262 20.08 -13.69 16.96
CA VAL A 262 18.63 -13.52 17.18
C VAL A 262 17.93 -13.39 15.82
N GLN A 263 18.46 -12.59 14.90
CA GLN A 263 17.91 -12.47 13.54
C GLN A 263 17.90 -13.82 12.82
N GLU A 264 18.98 -14.60 12.96
CA GLU A 264 19.10 -15.92 12.36
C GLU A 264 18.13 -16.92 12.98
N LYS A 265 18.06 -17.03 14.32
CA LYS A 265 17.11 -17.94 14.99
C LYS A 265 15.66 -17.58 14.71
N VAL A 266 15.32 -16.29 14.70
CA VAL A 266 13.97 -15.82 14.35
C VAL A 266 13.69 -16.07 12.88
N GLY A 267 14.64 -15.77 11.98
CA GLY A 267 14.52 -16.01 10.55
C GLY A 267 14.33 -17.48 10.22
N GLN A 268 15.11 -18.37 10.85
CA GLN A 268 14.95 -19.83 10.77
C GLN A 268 13.62 -20.29 11.36
N GLY A 269 13.18 -19.74 12.50
CA GLY A 269 11.87 -20.04 13.08
C GLY A 269 10.72 -19.68 12.14
N VAL A 270 10.76 -18.49 11.55
CA VAL A 270 9.78 -18.05 10.55
C VAL A 270 9.85 -18.89 9.28
N ALA A 271 11.05 -19.25 8.82
CA ALA A 271 11.22 -20.13 7.65
C ALA A 271 10.67 -21.54 7.91
N ASN A 272 10.94 -22.11 9.08
CA ASN A 272 10.42 -23.41 9.49
C ASN A 272 8.89 -23.37 9.63
N PHE A 273 8.34 -22.28 10.16
CA PHE A 273 6.89 -22.06 10.24
C PHE A 273 6.27 -21.88 8.84
N ALA A 274 6.91 -21.12 7.96
CA ALA A 274 6.46 -20.87 6.60
C ALA A 274 6.52 -22.13 5.73
N ASN A 275 7.45 -23.05 5.99
CA ASN A 275 7.55 -24.35 5.32
C ASN A 275 6.68 -25.44 5.96
N ASN A 276 6.04 -25.17 7.10
CA ASN A 276 5.20 -26.15 7.78
C ASN A 276 3.85 -26.26 7.07
N GLU A 277 3.58 -27.42 6.46
CA GLU A 277 2.34 -27.64 5.69
C GLU A 277 1.07 -27.44 6.51
N LYS A 278 1.05 -27.82 7.81
CA LYS A 278 -0.13 -27.62 8.66
C LYS A 278 -0.40 -26.15 8.91
N VAL A 279 0.65 -25.34 8.99
CA VAL A 279 0.54 -23.89 9.14
C VAL A 279 0.05 -23.27 7.82
N GLN A 280 0.66 -23.65 6.71
CA GLN A 280 0.24 -23.21 5.37
C GLN A 280 -1.22 -23.54 5.12
N GLU A 281 -1.66 -24.75 5.48
CA GLU A 281 -3.05 -25.19 5.37
C GLU A 281 -3.97 -24.36 6.26
N ARG A 282 -3.64 -24.16 7.55
CA ARG A 282 -4.46 -23.34 8.45
C ARG A 282 -4.58 -21.89 7.98
N VAL A 283 -3.46 -21.28 7.58
CA VAL A 283 -3.45 -19.91 7.04
C VAL A 283 -4.23 -19.86 5.73
N GLY A 284 -4.01 -20.82 4.84
CA GLY A 284 -4.71 -20.95 3.58
C GLY A 284 -6.23 -21.09 3.76
N SER A 285 -6.67 -21.94 4.70
CA SER A 285 -8.06 -22.11 5.08
C SER A 285 -8.65 -20.86 5.72
N ALA A 286 -7.91 -20.18 6.61
CA ALA A 286 -8.38 -18.94 7.22
C ALA A 286 -8.57 -17.83 6.18
N VAL A 287 -7.59 -17.65 5.28
CA VAL A 287 -7.66 -16.67 4.19
C VAL A 287 -8.75 -17.07 3.19
N SER A 288 -8.88 -18.35 2.85
CA SER A 288 -9.95 -18.86 1.99
C SER A 288 -11.34 -18.61 2.60
N ASN A 289 -11.52 -18.90 3.88
CA ASN A 289 -12.76 -18.64 4.61
C ASN A 289 -13.07 -17.14 4.67
N ALA A 290 -12.09 -16.30 4.97
CA ALA A 290 -12.25 -14.84 4.93
C ALA A 290 -12.56 -14.33 3.50
N SER A 291 -11.90 -14.90 2.48
CA SER A 291 -12.11 -14.54 1.08
C SER A 291 -13.48 -14.98 0.56
N ASN A 292 -14.08 -16.02 1.13
CA ASN A 292 -15.45 -16.46 0.80
C ASN A 292 -16.51 -15.83 1.70
N ASN A 293 -16.12 -15.16 2.78
CA ASN A 293 -17.05 -14.52 3.70
C ASN A 293 -17.64 -13.26 3.06
N ARG A 294 -18.96 -13.24 2.90
CA ARG A 294 -19.69 -12.15 2.24
C ARG A 294 -19.61 -10.83 2.98
N GLU A 295 -19.58 -10.83 4.30
CA GLU A 295 -19.45 -9.60 5.07
C GLU A 295 -18.08 -8.96 4.86
N TYR A 296 -17.02 -9.76 4.85
CA TYR A 296 -15.67 -9.28 4.53
C TYR A 296 -15.57 -8.77 3.09
N GLN A 297 -16.08 -9.52 2.11
CA GLN A 297 -16.11 -9.09 0.70
C GLN A 297 -16.84 -7.74 0.53
N LYS A 298 -18.00 -7.57 1.18
CA LYS A 298 -18.78 -6.32 1.16
C LYS A 298 -18.04 -5.18 1.85
N SER A 299 -17.43 -5.45 3.01
CA SER A 299 -16.66 -4.45 3.76
C SER A 299 -15.48 -3.94 2.95
N VAL A 300 -14.69 -4.83 2.36
CA VAL A 300 -13.56 -4.48 1.49
C VAL A 300 -14.05 -3.77 0.22
N GLY A 301 -15.10 -4.27 -0.42
CA GLY A 301 -15.70 -3.64 -1.60
C GLY A 301 -16.18 -2.21 -1.33
N ASN A 302 -16.84 -1.98 -0.19
CA ASN A 302 -17.25 -0.66 0.27
C ASN A 302 -16.06 0.24 0.57
N MET A 303 -14.99 -0.29 1.15
CA MET A 303 -13.76 0.48 1.40
C MET A 303 -13.11 0.91 0.08
N ILE A 304 -12.98 0.01 -0.90
CA ILE A 304 -12.43 0.33 -2.22
C ILE A 304 -13.30 1.39 -2.90
N SER A 305 -14.62 1.18 -2.89
CA SER A 305 -15.60 2.11 -3.45
C SER A 305 -15.52 3.51 -2.85
N LYS A 306 -15.35 3.62 -1.53
CA LYS A 306 -15.20 4.91 -0.83
C LYS A 306 -13.89 5.63 -1.12
N ASN A 307 -12.83 4.87 -1.43
CA ASN A 307 -11.48 5.43 -1.64
C ASN A 307 -11.09 5.55 -3.12
N THR A 308 -11.95 5.13 -4.04
CA THR A 308 -11.73 5.23 -5.49
C THR A 308 -12.61 6.33 -6.08
N ASP A 309 -11.99 7.18 -6.89
CA ASP A 309 -12.65 8.23 -7.69
C ASP A 309 -13.19 7.67 -9.03
N ASN A 310 -12.76 6.47 -9.41
CA ASN A 310 -13.21 5.81 -10.62
C ASN A 310 -14.56 5.12 -10.38
N LYS A 311 -15.63 5.69 -10.96
CA LYS A 311 -17.01 5.17 -10.86
C LYS A 311 -17.16 3.71 -11.31
N LEU A 312 -16.39 3.28 -12.31
CA LEU A 312 -16.41 1.91 -12.81
C LEU A 312 -15.73 0.95 -11.84
N VAL A 313 -14.59 1.34 -11.24
CA VAL A 313 -13.93 0.55 -10.18
C VAL A 313 -14.80 0.50 -8.93
N SER A 314 -15.45 1.61 -8.57
CA SER A 314 -16.41 1.67 -7.46
C SER A 314 -17.60 0.74 -7.70
N GLY A 315 -18.18 0.78 -8.90
CA GLY A 315 -19.28 -0.10 -9.31
C GLY A 315 -18.88 -1.59 -9.30
N PHE A 316 -17.70 -1.94 -9.80
CA PHE A 316 -17.20 -3.31 -9.73
C PHE A 316 -16.86 -3.76 -8.31
N ALA A 317 -16.28 -2.87 -7.49
CA ALA A 317 -15.96 -3.17 -6.11
C ALA A 317 -17.22 -3.41 -5.27
N GLN A 318 -18.36 -2.77 -5.60
CA GLN A 318 -19.65 -3.00 -4.95
C GLN A 318 -20.48 -4.13 -5.57
N ASN A 319 -20.09 -4.64 -6.75
CA ASN A 319 -20.85 -5.69 -7.44
C ASN A 319 -20.63 -7.05 -6.76
N GLU A 320 -21.72 -7.65 -6.24
CA GLU A 320 -21.67 -8.91 -5.49
C GLU A 320 -21.18 -10.12 -6.32
N GLN A 321 -21.46 -10.15 -7.62
CA GLN A 321 -21.00 -11.23 -8.51
C GLN A 321 -19.50 -11.12 -8.76
N VAL A 322 -18.99 -9.91 -8.95
CA VAL A 322 -17.54 -9.67 -9.07
C VAL A 322 -16.84 -10.02 -7.76
N GLN A 323 -17.35 -9.56 -6.62
CA GLN A 323 -16.83 -9.91 -5.29
C GLN A 323 -16.80 -11.44 -5.08
N GLN A 324 -17.87 -12.16 -5.47
CA GLN A 324 -17.94 -13.61 -5.36
C GLN A 324 -16.91 -14.29 -6.24
N THR A 325 -16.81 -13.85 -7.49
CA THR A 325 -15.91 -14.44 -8.49
C THR A 325 -14.46 -14.26 -8.07
N VAL A 326 -14.11 -13.05 -7.66
CA VAL A 326 -12.76 -12.73 -7.15
C VAL A 326 -12.49 -13.46 -5.85
N GLY A 327 -13.43 -13.47 -4.89
CA GLY A 327 -13.28 -14.20 -3.63
C GLY A 327 -13.09 -15.70 -3.84
N THR A 328 -13.85 -16.31 -4.76
CA THR A 328 -13.72 -17.72 -5.12
C THR A 328 -12.39 -17.99 -5.82
N ALA A 329 -11.95 -17.12 -6.73
CA ALA A 329 -10.67 -17.25 -7.42
C ALA A 329 -9.50 -17.16 -6.43
N ILE A 330 -9.52 -16.18 -5.53
CA ILE A 330 -8.52 -16.04 -4.45
C ILE A 330 -8.56 -17.28 -3.55
N SER A 331 -9.75 -17.71 -3.12
CA SER A 331 -9.91 -18.91 -2.29
C SER A 331 -9.33 -20.16 -2.96
N LYS A 332 -9.57 -20.36 -4.26
CA LYS A 332 -9.03 -21.49 -5.02
C LYS A 332 -7.51 -21.42 -5.17
N THR A 333 -6.97 -20.24 -5.45
CA THR A 333 -5.53 -20.04 -5.57
C THR A 333 -4.82 -20.22 -4.22
N VAL A 334 -5.35 -19.63 -3.15
CA VAL A 334 -4.78 -19.72 -1.81
C VAL A 334 -4.98 -21.11 -1.20
N GLY A 335 -6.05 -21.82 -1.56
CA GLY A 335 -6.26 -23.22 -1.19
C GLY A 335 -5.42 -24.22 -1.99
N ASN A 336 -4.74 -23.79 -3.05
CA ASN A 336 -3.89 -24.67 -3.85
C ASN A 336 -2.58 -24.94 -3.10
N LYS A 337 -2.31 -26.21 -2.79
CA LYS A 337 -1.09 -26.66 -2.10
C LYS A 337 0.19 -26.25 -2.81
N GLU A 338 0.23 -26.29 -4.14
CA GLU A 338 1.42 -25.89 -4.90
C GLU A 338 1.70 -24.39 -4.75
N PHE A 339 0.65 -23.57 -4.74
CA PHE A 339 0.78 -22.14 -4.47
C PHE A 339 1.22 -21.89 -3.02
N GLN A 340 0.63 -22.58 -2.05
CA GLN A 340 1.01 -22.49 -0.64
C GLN A 340 2.49 -22.86 -0.43
N GLN A 341 2.97 -23.93 -1.06
CA GLN A 341 4.37 -24.36 -1.00
C GLN A 341 5.31 -23.35 -1.66
N LYS A 342 4.95 -22.81 -2.84
CA LYS A 342 5.75 -21.78 -3.53
C LYS A 342 5.82 -20.49 -2.71
N ALA A 343 4.69 -20.03 -2.18
CA ALA A 343 4.62 -18.86 -1.32
C ALA A 343 5.39 -19.08 0.00
N GLY A 344 5.20 -20.23 0.64
CA GLY A 344 5.91 -20.63 1.86
C GLY A 344 7.42 -20.67 1.65
N THR A 345 7.88 -21.27 0.55
CA THR A 345 9.31 -21.31 0.17
C THR A 345 9.86 -19.92 -0.10
N ALA A 346 9.12 -19.06 -0.80
CA ALA A 346 9.53 -17.68 -1.05
C ALA A 346 9.64 -16.88 0.26
N ILE A 347 8.68 -17.05 1.18
CA ILE A 347 8.71 -16.42 2.51
C ILE A 347 9.88 -16.97 3.34
N ALA A 348 10.12 -18.28 3.31
CA ALA A 348 11.23 -18.91 4.01
C ALA A 348 12.59 -18.41 3.50
N ASN A 349 12.75 -18.33 2.17
CA ASN A 349 13.95 -17.78 1.54
C ASN A 349 14.13 -16.29 1.84
N ALA A 350 13.04 -15.52 1.89
CA ALA A 350 13.09 -14.12 2.29
C ALA A 350 13.41 -13.98 3.78
N ALA A 351 12.86 -14.82 4.65
CA ALA A 351 13.08 -14.79 6.09
C ALA A 351 14.51 -15.19 6.49
N THR A 352 15.18 -16.03 5.71
CA THR A 352 16.60 -16.39 5.91
C THR A 352 17.58 -15.46 5.20
N ASN A 353 17.09 -14.56 4.33
CA ASN A 353 17.92 -13.60 3.63
C ASN A 353 18.37 -12.47 4.57
N LYS A 354 19.69 -12.32 4.76
CA LYS A 354 20.28 -11.31 5.65
C LYS A 354 19.90 -9.87 5.29
N GLU A 355 19.69 -9.55 4.02
CA GLU A 355 19.27 -8.20 3.61
C GLU A 355 17.82 -7.93 3.98
N VAL A 356 16.95 -8.91 3.80
CA VAL A 356 15.54 -8.82 4.20
C VAL A 356 15.43 -8.73 5.72
N GLN A 357 16.17 -9.57 6.46
CA GLN A 357 16.25 -9.50 7.93
C GLN A 357 16.67 -8.10 8.40
N LYS A 358 17.69 -7.49 7.78
CA LYS A 358 18.12 -6.12 8.08
C LYS A 358 17.05 -5.07 7.79
N LYS A 359 16.31 -5.20 6.68
CA LYS A 359 15.21 -4.28 6.34
C LYS A 359 14.03 -4.42 7.29
N VAL A 360 13.70 -5.64 7.71
CA VAL A 360 12.65 -5.90 8.69
C VAL A 360 13.07 -5.36 10.06
N ALA A 361 14.33 -5.60 10.47
CA ALA A 361 14.91 -5.07 11.69
C ALA A 361 14.86 -3.54 11.73
N SER A 362 15.26 -2.86 10.64
CA SER A 362 15.20 -1.38 10.57
C SER A 362 13.76 -0.85 10.58
N GLY A 363 12.83 -1.55 9.93
CA GLY A 363 11.40 -1.25 9.98
C GLY A 363 10.84 -1.39 11.40
N PHE A 364 11.21 -2.46 12.10
CA PHE A 364 10.82 -2.69 13.49
C PHE A 364 11.40 -1.63 14.42
N MET A 365 12.67 -1.25 14.25
CA MET A 365 13.29 -0.16 15.01
C MET A 365 12.58 1.18 14.76
N THR A 366 12.17 1.44 13.52
CA THR A 366 11.40 2.65 13.19
C THR A 366 10.05 2.66 13.92
N LEU A 367 9.36 1.52 13.99
CA LEU A 367 8.10 1.37 14.73
C LEU A 367 8.33 1.48 16.24
N ALA A 368 9.37 0.85 16.77
CA ALA A 368 9.75 0.94 18.17
C ALA A 368 10.05 2.38 18.57
N LYS A 369 10.78 3.15 17.74
CA LYS A 369 11.01 4.59 17.94
C LYS A 369 9.68 5.35 18.04
N GLY A 370 8.75 5.07 17.13
CA GLY A 370 7.41 5.68 17.12
C GLY A 370 6.56 5.31 18.35
N ALA A 371 6.61 4.05 18.78
CA ALA A 371 5.89 3.56 19.95
C ALA A 371 6.45 4.12 21.27
N VAL A 372 7.78 4.25 21.36
CA VAL A 372 8.47 4.86 22.50
C VAL A 372 8.10 6.35 22.61
N LYS A 373 8.18 7.11 21.50
CA LYS A 373 7.71 8.51 21.46
C LYS A 373 6.21 8.67 21.74
N GLY A 374 5.41 7.64 21.44
CA GLY A 374 3.95 7.65 21.62
C GLY A 374 3.44 7.37 23.04
N GLY A 375 4.32 7.03 23.99
CA GLY A 375 4.06 7.02 25.44
C GLY A 375 3.02 6.03 26.00
N LYS A 376 2.16 5.39 25.19
CA LYS A 376 1.01 4.61 25.71
C LYS A 376 1.00 3.11 25.46
N ALA A 377 1.90 2.57 24.63
CA ALA A 377 1.89 1.13 24.27
C ALA A 377 3.24 0.41 24.43
N ALA A 378 4.35 1.13 24.59
CA ALA A 378 5.69 0.53 24.61
C ALA A 378 6.01 -0.19 25.94
N SER A 379 5.45 0.25 27.06
CA SER A 379 5.74 -0.34 28.37
C SER A 379 5.17 -1.74 28.53
N SER A 380 3.95 -2.03 28.06
CA SER A 380 3.40 -3.39 28.17
C SER A 380 4.05 -4.36 27.18
N LEU A 381 4.32 -3.93 25.95
CA LEU A 381 4.88 -4.80 24.91
C LEU A 381 6.37 -5.10 25.15
N ALA A 382 7.15 -4.12 25.60
CA ALA A 382 8.57 -4.34 25.94
C ALA A 382 8.72 -5.16 27.22
N VAL A 383 7.85 -4.98 28.22
CA VAL A 383 7.86 -5.79 29.45
C VAL A 383 7.41 -7.22 29.17
N GLN A 384 6.37 -7.43 28.34
CA GLN A 384 5.93 -8.78 27.96
C GLN A 384 6.95 -9.49 27.05
N GLY A 385 7.47 -8.79 26.03
CA GLY A 385 8.50 -9.33 25.15
C GLY A 385 9.81 -9.62 25.89
N GLY A 386 10.21 -8.74 26.81
CA GLY A 386 11.36 -8.94 27.68
C GLY A 386 11.20 -10.11 28.63
N LYS A 387 10.02 -10.28 29.26
CA LYS A 387 9.72 -11.44 30.10
C LYS A 387 9.79 -12.76 29.32
N ALA A 388 9.16 -12.82 28.15
CA ALA A 388 9.16 -14.01 27.31
C ALA A 388 10.57 -14.39 26.83
N TYR A 389 11.43 -13.41 26.53
CA TYR A 389 12.83 -13.66 26.16
C TYR A 389 13.65 -14.17 27.34
N LEU A 390 13.50 -13.57 28.53
CA LEU A 390 14.23 -13.97 29.74
C LEU A 390 13.83 -15.38 30.21
N GLU A 391 12.55 -15.72 30.06
CA GLU A 391 12.00 -17.04 30.39
C GLU A 391 12.50 -18.12 29.42
N ASN A 392 12.62 -17.81 28.12
CA ASN A 392 13.23 -18.71 27.14
C ASN A 392 14.74 -18.93 27.36
N GLN A 393 15.48 -17.92 27.85
CA GLN A 393 16.89 -18.11 28.21
C GLN A 393 17.04 -19.03 29.42
N LYS A 394 16.20 -18.87 30.46
CA LYS A 394 16.22 -19.76 31.63
C LYS A 394 15.92 -21.21 31.27
N ASN A 395 14.96 -21.45 30.37
CA ASN A 395 14.62 -22.81 29.96
C ASN A 395 15.74 -23.48 29.16
N GLN A 396 16.45 -22.75 28.28
CA GLN A 396 17.62 -23.30 27.56
C GLN A 396 18.83 -23.60 28.47
N GLN A 397 18.89 -22.99 29.66
CA GLN A 397 19.97 -23.21 30.61
C GLN A 397 19.69 -24.43 31.51
N ASN A 398 18.41 -24.67 31.86
CA ASN A 398 18.00 -25.85 32.64
C ASN A 398 18.05 -27.16 31.84
N ASP A 399 17.84 -27.10 30.52
CA ASP A 399 17.97 -28.29 29.66
C ASP A 399 19.43 -28.76 29.51
N HIS A 400 20.42 -27.90 29.81
CA HIS A 400 21.82 -28.27 29.69
C HIS A 400 22.41 -28.89 30.97
N ASP A 401 21.85 -28.58 32.14
CA ASP A 401 22.26 -29.15 33.42
C ASP A 401 21.64 -30.54 33.69
N SER A 402 20.68 -30.98 32.87
CA SER A 402 20.01 -32.28 33.03
C SER A 402 20.80 -33.46 32.43
N ASP A 403 21.79 -33.17 31.56
CA ASP A 403 22.60 -34.21 30.91
C ASP A 403 23.90 -34.55 31.70
N ASP A 404 24.36 -33.66 32.58
CA ASP A 404 25.57 -33.90 33.40
C ASP A 404 25.28 -34.72 34.67
N ASP A 405 24.03 -34.72 35.18
CA ASP A 405 23.65 -35.54 36.36
C ASP A 405 23.36 -37.02 36.02
N MET A 406 23.23 -37.39 34.74
CA MET A 406 23.07 -38.80 34.34
C MET A 406 24.40 -39.57 34.20
N LEU A 407 25.55 -38.88 34.21
CA LEU A 407 26.86 -39.53 34.12
C LEU A 407 27.46 -39.92 35.48
N GLN A 408 26.81 -39.59 36.60
CA GLN A 408 27.32 -39.89 37.95
C GLN A 408 26.79 -41.19 38.56
N TYR A 409 25.97 -41.97 37.85
CA TYR A 409 25.44 -43.27 38.31
C TYR A 409 26.08 -44.51 37.64
N GLN A 410 27.23 -44.35 36.98
CA GLN A 410 28.06 -45.47 36.49
C GLN A 410 29.50 -45.36 37.01
N GLN A 411 29.71 -45.48 38.32
CA GLN A 411 30.96 -45.97 38.91
C GLN A 411 30.68 -46.87 40.10
#